data_AF-D6W9J4-F1
#
_entry.id   AF-D6W9J4-F1
#
_cell.length_a   1.000
_cell.length_b   1.000
_cell.length_c   1.000
_cell.angle_alpha   90.00
_cell.angle_beta   90.00
_cell.angle_gamma   90.00
#
_symmetry.space_group_name_H-M   'P 1'
#
loop_
_entity.id
_entity.type
_entity.pdbx_description
1 polymer ?
#
loop_
_entity_poly.entity_id
_entity_poly.type
_entity_poly.pdbx_seq_one_letter_code
_entity_poly.pdbx_strand_id
1 'polypeptide(L)'
;MITCNNIGFSASLPGTTAAHQLVVSIRQKCTPEEVLGVLKDLPNPRSEEETDSRFNPLKIDVFVQTLLNLGSKSFSHSFAAISKFLYVFKILAESEEAQICVLRNMFELWHHHQQMMVVLVDKMLKIQIVECSAVANWIFSKEMTAEFTKMYLWEILHLTIKKMNRHVIKLGGELAEAREKLARAESSESESEDEDSKKKQSDNEKPTEEYVERMEEKLEAAQADQKNLFLIIFQRFIMILSEHLVRCDTDGRDYNTHWYKWTIGRLQQVFLAHHEQVQKYSSTLETLLFTQDLDPHILEVFQQFVSLRA
;
A
#
# COMPACT_ATOMS: atom_id res chain seq x y z
N MET A 1 8.44 6.99 -24.21
CA MET A 1 8.62 7.09 -25.67
C MET A 1 7.22 7.06 -26.27
N ILE A 2 6.68 8.22 -26.65
CA ILE A 2 5.31 8.34 -27.18
C ILE A 2 5.33 7.76 -28.60
N THR A 3 4.72 6.59 -28.78
CA THR A 3 4.61 5.95 -30.10
C THR A 3 3.60 6.70 -30.95
N CYS A 4 4.10 7.58 -31.82
CA CYS A 4 3.35 8.06 -32.98
C CYS A 4 3.27 6.92 -34.02
N ASN A 5 2.06 6.45 -34.32
CA ASN A 5 1.65 5.98 -35.65
C ASN A 5 0.15 5.63 -35.66
N ASN A 6 -0.70 6.58 -36.05
CA ASN A 6 -1.51 6.46 -37.26
C ASN A 6 -2.48 7.66 -37.41
N ILE A 7 -2.58 8.13 -38.64
CA ILE A 7 -3.30 9.33 -39.06
C ILE A 7 -4.80 9.05 -39.06
N GLY A 8 -5.52 9.76 -38.20
CA GLY A 8 -6.97 9.91 -38.18
C GLY A 8 -7.31 10.92 -37.11
N PHE A 9 -7.60 12.18 -37.50
CA PHE A 9 -8.02 13.31 -36.66
C PHE A 9 -7.80 13.09 -35.14
N SER A 10 -6.56 13.32 -34.67
CA SER A 10 -6.26 13.30 -33.24
C SER A 10 -7.02 14.44 -32.59
N ALA A 11 -8.18 14.15 -32.00
CA ALA A 11 -8.56 14.87 -30.80
C ALA A 11 -7.33 14.80 -29.87
N SER A 12 -6.80 15.96 -29.47
CA SER A 12 -5.69 16.01 -28.52
C SER A 12 -6.09 15.25 -27.26
N LEU A 13 -5.23 14.36 -26.75
CA LEU A 13 -5.50 13.62 -25.52
C LEU A 13 -5.89 14.60 -24.39
N PRO A 14 -6.88 14.27 -23.54
CA PRO A 14 -7.27 15.12 -22.41
C PRO A 14 -6.05 15.51 -21.57
N GLY A 15 -5.96 16.78 -21.19
CA GLY A 15 -4.85 17.28 -20.37
C GLY A 15 -3.51 17.49 -21.07
N THR A 16 -3.41 17.29 -22.41
CA THR A 16 -2.15 17.49 -23.17
C THR A 16 -1.51 18.86 -22.93
N THR A 17 -2.29 19.94 -22.95
CA THR A 17 -1.78 21.30 -22.71
C THR A 17 -1.18 21.44 -21.31
N ALA A 18 -1.87 20.92 -20.28
CA ALA A 18 -1.40 20.95 -18.91
C ALA A 18 -0.14 20.09 -18.73
N ALA A 19 -0.06 18.92 -19.38
CA ALA A 19 1.13 18.07 -19.37
C ALA A 19 2.35 18.81 -19.96
N HIS A 20 2.19 19.49 -21.10
CA HIS A 20 3.26 20.31 -21.69
C HIS A 20 3.68 21.46 -20.77
N GLN A 21 2.74 22.14 -20.14
CA GLN A 21 3.03 23.20 -19.18
C GLN A 21 3.80 22.65 -17.97
N LEU A 22 3.37 21.53 -17.40
CA LEU A 22 4.10 20.85 -16.31
C LEU A 22 5.52 20.45 -16.72
N VAL A 23 5.72 19.95 -17.94
CA VAL A 23 7.06 19.61 -18.44
C VAL A 23 7.98 20.84 -18.40
N VAL A 24 7.50 21.99 -18.85
CA VAL A 24 8.27 23.24 -18.84
C VAL A 24 8.53 23.68 -17.40
N SER A 25 7.48 23.78 -16.57
CA SER A 25 7.58 24.25 -15.17
C SER A 25 8.53 23.39 -14.34
N ILE A 26 8.41 22.04 -14.42
CA ILE A 26 9.26 21.13 -13.65
C ILE A 26 10.73 21.25 -14.06
N ARG A 27 11.02 21.41 -15.37
CA ARG A 27 12.38 21.63 -15.87
C ARG A 27 12.96 22.97 -15.42
N GLN A 28 12.11 23.99 -15.27
CA GLN A 28 12.47 25.29 -14.71
C GLN A 28 12.51 25.30 -13.17
N LYS A 29 12.45 24.12 -12.54
CA LYS A 29 12.55 23.92 -11.09
C LYS A 29 11.42 24.57 -10.29
N CYS A 30 10.20 24.58 -10.83
CA CYS A 30 9.00 25.08 -10.15
C CYS A 30 8.79 24.49 -8.73
N THR A 31 7.96 25.19 -7.94
CA THR A 31 7.50 24.75 -6.62
C THR A 31 6.32 23.78 -6.73
N PRO A 32 6.00 23.01 -5.68
CA PRO A 32 4.78 22.19 -5.62
C PRO A 32 3.48 22.98 -5.84
N GLU A 33 3.40 24.21 -5.35
CA GLU A 33 2.22 25.08 -5.47
C GLU A 33 2.00 25.51 -6.92
N GLU A 34 3.07 25.80 -7.66
CA GLU A 34 2.99 26.09 -9.09
C GLU A 34 2.46 24.89 -9.89
N VAL A 35 2.86 23.66 -9.52
CA VAL A 35 2.30 22.44 -10.12
C VAL A 35 0.81 22.32 -9.85
N LEU A 36 0.37 22.54 -8.61
CA LEU A 36 -1.06 22.53 -8.25
C LEU A 36 -1.84 23.63 -9.00
N GLY A 37 -1.22 24.79 -9.22
CA GLY A 37 -1.77 25.86 -10.05
C GLY A 37 -2.07 25.39 -11.46
N VAL A 38 -1.12 24.71 -12.12
CA VAL A 38 -1.33 24.14 -13.46
C VAL A 38 -2.42 23.06 -13.48
N LEU A 39 -2.48 22.23 -12.43
CA LEU A 39 -3.48 21.16 -12.33
C LEU A 39 -4.88 21.67 -11.99
N LYS A 40 -5.03 22.90 -11.47
CA LYS A 40 -6.30 23.44 -10.97
C LYS A 40 -7.39 23.41 -12.05
N ASP A 41 -7.02 23.80 -13.26
CA ASP A 41 -7.93 24.04 -14.40
C ASP A 41 -8.27 22.78 -15.20
N LEU A 42 -7.75 21.61 -14.81
CA LEU A 42 -8.09 20.35 -15.46
C LEU A 42 -9.54 19.95 -15.15
N PRO A 43 -10.33 19.58 -16.17
CA PRO A 43 -11.70 19.10 -15.97
C PRO A 43 -11.69 17.83 -15.13
N ASN A 44 -12.76 17.57 -14.39
CA ASN A 44 -12.96 16.28 -13.74
C ASN A 44 -13.81 15.40 -14.66
N PRO A 45 -13.28 14.33 -15.25
CA PRO A 45 -14.08 13.44 -16.10
C PRO A 45 -15.30 12.84 -15.38
N ARG A 46 -15.31 12.85 -14.04
CA ARG A 46 -16.39 12.29 -13.20
C ARG A 46 -17.42 13.32 -12.76
N SER A 47 -17.22 14.62 -13.04
CA SER A 47 -18.18 15.66 -12.59
C SER A 47 -19.54 15.58 -13.29
N GLU A 48 -19.64 14.84 -14.40
CA GLU A 48 -20.93 14.56 -15.05
C GLU A 48 -21.73 13.45 -14.33
N GLU A 49 -21.07 12.61 -13.54
CA GLU A 49 -21.67 11.44 -12.87
C GLU A 49 -21.87 11.65 -11.35
N GLU A 50 -21.02 12.44 -10.69
CA GLU A 50 -21.05 12.66 -9.23
C GLU A 50 -20.81 14.13 -8.87
N THR A 51 -21.78 14.75 -8.21
CA THR A 51 -21.85 16.19 -7.93
C THR A 51 -20.80 16.73 -6.94
N ASP A 52 -19.98 15.86 -6.32
CA ASP A 52 -19.04 16.25 -5.25
C ASP A 52 -17.73 15.43 -5.22
N SER A 53 -17.26 14.98 -6.39
CA SER A 53 -16.04 14.17 -6.46
C SER A 53 -14.78 15.04 -6.28
N ARG A 54 -14.27 15.10 -5.04
CA ARG A 54 -12.93 15.64 -4.71
C ARG A 54 -11.81 14.89 -5.45
N PHE A 55 -12.07 13.65 -5.84
CA PHE A 55 -11.19 12.82 -6.64
C PHE A 55 -11.26 13.23 -8.12
N ASN A 56 -10.11 13.62 -8.70
CA ASN A 56 -10.00 13.91 -10.12
C ASN A 56 -8.92 13.01 -10.75
N PRO A 57 -9.32 11.95 -11.50
CA PRO A 57 -8.37 11.02 -12.10
C PRO A 57 -7.47 11.66 -13.16
N LEU A 58 -7.94 12.68 -13.88
CA LEU A 58 -7.16 13.37 -14.91
C LEU A 58 -6.02 14.20 -14.31
N LYS A 59 -6.24 14.83 -13.14
CA LYS A 59 -5.18 15.55 -12.42
C LYS A 59 -4.06 14.60 -12.01
N ILE A 60 -4.41 13.42 -11.52
CA ILE A 60 -3.44 12.38 -11.13
C ILE A 60 -2.69 11.88 -12.36
N ASP A 61 -3.42 11.52 -13.42
CA ASP A 61 -2.82 11.02 -14.67
C ASP A 61 -1.77 12.00 -15.22
N VAL A 62 -2.19 13.23 -15.52
CA VAL A 62 -1.30 14.27 -16.08
C VAL A 62 -0.09 14.50 -15.18
N PHE A 63 -0.27 14.58 -13.86
CA PHE A 63 0.83 14.80 -12.92
C PHE A 63 1.79 13.61 -12.85
N VAL A 64 1.27 12.40 -12.61
CA VAL A 64 2.07 11.18 -12.39
C VAL A 64 2.82 10.80 -13.67
N GLN A 65 2.14 10.80 -14.83
CA GLN A 65 2.77 10.53 -16.13
C GLN A 65 3.90 11.51 -16.39
N THR A 66 3.65 12.82 -16.22
CA THR A 66 4.65 13.85 -16.50
C THR A 66 5.84 13.75 -15.56
N LEU A 67 5.61 13.65 -14.26
CA LEU A 67 6.66 13.63 -13.25
C LEU A 67 7.56 12.39 -13.38
N LEU A 68 6.96 11.20 -13.49
CA LEU A 68 7.71 9.95 -13.58
C LEU A 68 8.45 9.83 -14.92
N ASN A 69 7.88 10.34 -16.02
CA ASN A 69 8.57 10.39 -17.31
C ASN A 69 9.80 11.31 -17.25
N LEU A 70 9.73 12.47 -16.57
CA LEU A 70 10.90 13.34 -16.36
C LEU A 70 11.94 12.72 -15.41
N GLY A 71 11.49 11.92 -14.44
CA GLY A 71 12.33 11.17 -13.51
C GLY A 71 12.90 9.86 -14.06
N SER A 72 12.64 9.51 -15.32
CA SER A 72 12.88 8.17 -15.89
C SER A 72 14.34 7.76 -16.10
N LYS A 73 15.29 8.69 -15.92
CA LYS A 73 16.72 8.43 -16.20
C LYS A 73 17.35 7.37 -15.29
N SER A 74 16.97 7.33 -14.02
CA SER A 74 17.42 6.30 -13.06
C SER A 74 16.51 6.27 -11.84
N PHE A 75 16.63 5.22 -11.01
CA PHE A 75 15.89 5.13 -9.74
C PHE A 75 16.07 6.38 -8.87
N SER A 76 17.30 6.89 -8.76
CA SER A 76 17.59 8.11 -7.98
C SER A 76 16.88 9.34 -8.52
N HIS A 77 16.75 9.50 -9.85
CA HIS A 77 16.01 10.62 -10.43
C HIS A 77 14.52 10.51 -10.15
N SER A 78 13.94 9.31 -10.28
CA SER A 78 12.53 9.07 -9.94
C SER A 78 12.26 9.32 -8.46
N PHE A 79 13.14 8.85 -7.56
CA PHE A 79 12.98 9.08 -6.11
C PHE A 79 13.12 10.55 -5.74
N ALA A 80 14.05 11.28 -6.35
CA ALA A 80 14.22 12.71 -6.14
C ALA A 80 12.99 13.50 -6.63
N ALA A 81 12.46 13.13 -7.81
CA ALA A 81 11.24 13.73 -8.36
C ALA A 81 10.04 13.50 -7.43
N ILE A 82 9.81 12.26 -7.01
CA ILE A 82 8.73 11.91 -6.07
C ILE A 82 8.88 12.68 -4.75
N SER A 83 10.09 12.70 -4.16
CA SER A 83 10.32 13.40 -2.90
C SER A 83 10.16 14.92 -3.02
N LYS A 84 10.57 15.52 -4.14
CA LYS A 84 10.41 16.97 -4.37
C LYS A 84 8.93 17.38 -4.41
N PHE A 85 8.08 16.54 -5.01
CA PHE A 85 6.65 16.85 -5.19
C PHE A 85 5.73 16.01 -4.29
N LEU A 86 6.25 15.54 -3.15
CA LEU A 86 5.47 14.76 -2.17
C LEU A 86 4.20 15.50 -1.72
N TYR A 87 4.28 16.83 -1.52
CA TYR A 87 3.13 17.64 -1.15
C TYR A 87 1.98 17.54 -2.18
N VAL A 88 2.32 17.55 -3.49
CA VAL A 88 1.33 17.39 -4.57
C VAL A 88 0.70 16.00 -4.51
N PHE A 89 1.49 14.95 -4.30
CA PHE A 89 0.96 13.60 -4.11
C PHE A 89 0.02 13.52 -2.92
N LYS A 90 0.35 14.14 -1.78
CA LYS A 90 -0.49 14.12 -0.58
C LYS A 90 -1.85 14.78 -0.77
N ILE A 91 -1.93 15.81 -1.62
CA ILE A 91 -3.20 16.44 -1.99
C ILE A 91 -3.97 15.57 -2.99
N LEU A 92 -3.29 15.01 -3.98
CA LEU A 92 -3.95 14.27 -5.05
C LEU A 92 -4.38 12.85 -4.65
N ALA A 93 -3.67 12.21 -3.72
CA ALA A 93 -3.85 10.82 -3.30
C ALA A 93 -4.50 10.68 -1.91
N GLU A 94 -5.47 11.56 -1.59
CA GLU A 94 -6.13 11.61 -0.27
C GLU A 94 -7.00 10.36 -0.01
N SER A 95 -7.67 9.82 -1.04
CA SER A 95 -8.52 8.63 -0.93
C SER A 95 -7.84 7.36 -1.43
N GLU A 96 -8.30 6.19 -0.98
CA GLU A 96 -7.79 4.90 -1.48
C GLU A 96 -7.95 4.78 -3.00
N GLU A 97 -9.09 5.24 -3.55
CA GLU A 97 -9.32 5.25 -5.00
C GLU A 97 -8.28 6.11 -5.73
N ALA A 98 -7.90 7.24 -5.14
CA ALA A 98 -6.85 8.10 -5.68
C ALA A 98 -5.47 7.46 -5.62
N GLN A 99 -5.16 6.76 -4.53
CA GLN A 99 -3.92 5.99 -4.40
C GLN A 99 -3.83 4.86 -5.44
N ILE A 100 -4.93 4.13 -5.68
CA ILE A 100 -5.01 3.12 -6.74
C ILE A 100 -4.84 3.77 -8.12
N CYS A 101 -5.40 4.96 -8.34
CA CYS A 101 -5.20 5.73 -9.57
C CYS A 101 -3.73 6.11 -9.78
N VAL A 102 -3.00 6.50 -8.74
CA VAL A 102 -1.54 6.72 -8.80
C VAL A 102 -0.80 5.45 -9.21
N LEU A 103 -1.13 4.31 -8.60
CA LEU A 103 -0.52 3.00 -8.93
C LEU A 103 -0.80 2.58 -10.38
N ARG A 104 -2.02 2.81 -10.87
CA ARG A 104 -2.40 2.55 -12.27
C ARG A 104 -1.58 3.39 -13.24
N ASN A 105 -1.46 4.69 -13.01
CA ASN A 105 -0.66 5.57 -13.87
C ASN A 105 0.84 5.20 -13.86
N MET A 106 1.36 4.82 -12.69
CA MET A 106 2.72 4.29 -12.59
C MET A 106 2.88 2.99 -13.41
N PHE A 107 1.91 2.08 -13.33
CA PHE A 107 1.92 0.83 -14.10
C PHE A 107 1.90 1.07 -15.61
N GLU A 108 1.02 1.93 -16.10
CA GLU A 108 0.93 2.26 -17.53
C GLU A 108 2.28 2.73 -18.09
N LEU A 109 3.02 3.54 -17.31
CA LEU A 109 4.34 4.03 -17.71
C LEU A 109 5.46 2.98 -17.61
N TRP A 110 5.41 2.10 -16.60
CA TRP A 110 6.55 1.26 -16.20
C TRP A 110 6.33 -0.26 -16.29
N HIS A 111 5.22 -0.74 -16.85
CA HIS A 111 4.91 -2.18 -16.91
C HIS A 111 5.98 -3.04 -17.60
N HIS A 112 6.73 -2.47 -18.57
CA HIS A 112 7.87 -3.15 -19.20
C HIS A 112 9.14 -3.20 -18.33
N HIS A 113 9.21 -2.46 -17.22
CA HIS A 113 10.34 -2.39 -16.30
C HIS A 113 9.93 -2.84 -14.89
N GLN A 114 9.85 -4.15 -14.70
CA GLN A 114 9.36 -4.78 -13.45
C GLN A 114 10.14 -4.33 -12.20
N GLN A 115 11.47 -4.22 -12.28
CA GLN A 115 12.27 -3.74 -11.14
C GLN A 115 11.94 -2.29 -10.77
N MET A 116 11.68 -1.42 -11.75
CA MET A 116 11.23 -0.04 -11.49
C MET A 116 9.89 -0.04 -10.74
N MET A 117 8.94 -0.90 -11.14
CA MET A 117 7.66 -1.07 -10.45
C MET A 117 7.85 -1.42 -8.97
N VAL A 118 8.70 -2.40 -8.68
CA VAL A 118 8.98 -2.83 -7.29
C VAL A 118 9.52 -1.66 -6.46
N VAL A 119 10.53 -0.96 -6.95
CA VAL A 119 11.19 0.11 -6.17
C VAL A 119 10.35 1.38 -6.06
N LEU A 120 9.49 1.69 -7.04
CA LEU A 120 8.57 2.82 -6.95
C LEU A 120 7.45 2.55 -5.95
N VAL A 121 6.85 1.35 -5.94
CA VAL A 121 5.86 0.98 -4.91
C VAL A 121 6.51 1.01 -3.52
N ASP A 122 7.72 0.47 -3.37
CA ASP A 122 8.46 0.54 -2.11
C ASP A 122 8.65 2.00 -1.64
N LYS A 123 9.06 2.89 -2.55
CA LYS A 123 9.27 4.31 -2.27
C LYS A 123 7.96 5.00 -1.88
N MET A 124 6.86 4.75 -2.61
CA MET A 124 5.54 5.34 -2.35
C MET A 124 5.00 4.91 -0.98
N LEU A 125 5.13 3.63 -0.62
CA LEU A 125 4.78 3.13 0.72
C LEU A 125 5.65 3.79 1.81
N LYS A 126 6.96 3.93 1.57
CA LYS A 126 7.91 4.47 2.57
C LYS A 126 7.60 5.91 2.96
N ILE A 127 7.14 6.72 2.00
CA ILE A 127 6.80 8.14 2.22
C ILE A 127 5.29 8.36 2.30
N GLN A 128 4.52 7.27 2.43
CA GLN A 128 3.08 7.24 2.63
C GLN A 128 2.28 7.96 1.52
N ILE A 129 2.71 7.88 0.26
CA ILE A 129 1.85 8.29 -0.87
C ILE A 129 0.69 7.31 -1.03
N VAL A 130 0.97 6.02 -0.83
CA VAL A 130 -0.02 4.95 -0.88
C VAL A 130 0.07 4.12 0.40
N GLU A 131 -1.07 3.55 0.78
CA GLU A 131 -1.21 2.64 1.91
C GLU A 131 -1.09 1.18 1.45
N CYS A 132 -0.89 0.28 2.42
CA CYS A 132 -0.74 -1.15 2.13
C CYS A 132 -2.02 -1.76 1.55
N SER A 133 -3.19 -1.30 2.02
CA SER A 133 -4.52 -1.67 1.51
C SER A 133 -4.67 -1.34 0.02
N ALA A 134 -4.35 -0.10 -0.37
CA ALA A 134 -4.40 0.34 -1.76
C ALA A 134 -3.50 -0.50 -2.68
N VAL A 135 -2.28 -0.83 -2.22
CA VAL A 135 -1.36 -1.70 -2.98
C VAL A 135 -1.92 -3.12 -3.10
N ALA A 136 -2.47 -3.70 -2.03
CA ALA A 136 -3.10 -5.01 -2.09
C ALA A 136 -4.28 -5.01 -3.07
N ASN A 137 -5.20 -4.04 -2.96
CA ASN A 137 -6.34 -3.91 -3.87
C ASN A 137 -5.91 -3.72 -5.33
N TRP A 138 -4.85 -2.96 -5.60
CA TRP A 138 -4.29 -2.78 -6.94
C TRP A 138 -3.71 -4.09 -7.51
N ILE A 139 -2.98 -4.89 -6.73
CA ILE A 139 -2.41 -6.17 -7.20
C ILE A 139 -3.47 -7.15 -7.69
N PHE A 140 -4.64 -7.16 -7.03
CA PHE A 140 -5.78 -8.01 -7.39
C PHE A 140 -6.78 -7.33 -8.33
N SER A 141 -6.44 -6.17 -8.91
CA SER A 141 -7.32 -5.44 -9.81
C SER A 141 -7.41 -6.12 -11.19
N LYS A 142 -8.45 -5.77 -11.96
CA LYS A 142 -8.66 -6.34 -13.30
C LYS A 142 -7.49 -6.02 -14.24
N GLU A 143 -6.94 -4.81 -14.14
CA GLU A 143 -5.80 -4.34 -14.93
C GLU A 143 -4.55 -5.20 -14.73
N MET A 144 -4.36 -5.78 -13.54
CA MET A 144 -3.20 -6.60 -13.22
C MET A 144 -3.35 -8.07 -13.62
N THR A 145 -4.51 -8.48 -14.18
CA THR A 145 -4.81 -9.88 -14.52
C THR A 145 -3.77 -10.49 -15.47
N ALA A 146 -3.34 -9.74 -16.50
CA ALA A 146 -2.33 -10.20 -17.46
C ALA A 146 -0.93 -10.37 -16.85
N GLU A 147 -0.67 -9.70 -15.73
CA GLU A 147 0.61 -9.70 -15.03
C GLU A 147 0.61 -10.64 -13.82
N PHE A 148 -0.55 -11.18 -13.43
CA PHE A 148 -0.77 -11.87 -12.16
C PHE A 148 0.16 -13.07 -11.90
N THR A 149 0.61 -13.75 -12.96
CA THR A 149 1.53 -14.88 -12.87
C THR A 149 3.01 -14.49 -12.89
N LYS A 150 3.34 -13.19 -12.93
CA LYS A 150 4.72 -12.72 -12.94
C LYS A 150 5.24 -12.50 -11.52
N MET A 151 6.51 -12.85 -11.31
CA MET A 151 7.15 -12.85 -9.98
C MET A 151 7.11 -11.48 -9.28
N TYR A 152 7.27 -10.39 -10.02
CA TYR A 152 7.41 -9.05 -9.44
C TYR A 152 6.16 -8.58 -8.68
N LEU A 153 4.94 -9.00 -9.06
CA LEU A 153 3.72 -8.66 -8.30
C LEU A 153 3.76 -9.25 -6.90
N TRP A 154 4.22 -10.50 -6.81
CA TRP A 154 4.32 -11.22 -5.53
C TRP A 154 5.45 -10.67 -4.68
N GLU A 155 6.55 -10.23 -5.31
CA GLU A 155 7.58 -9.45 -4.62
C GLU A 155 7.01 -8.17 -4.00
N ILE A 156 6.21 -7.41 -4.75
CA ILE A 156 5.51 -6.20 -4.25
C ILE A 156 4.56 -6.56 -3.11
N LEU A 157 3.76 -7.61 -3.23
CA LEU A 157 2.83 -8.05 -2.19
C LEU A 157 3.57 -8.38 -0.89
N HIS A 158 4.58 -9.26 -0.96
CA HIS A 158 5.36 -9.66 0.22
C HIS A 158 6.17 -8.50 0.80
N LEU A 159 6.69 -7.59 -0.03
CA LEU A 159 7.35 -6.37 0.43
C LEU A 159 6.38 -5.48 1.21
N THR A 160 5.15 -5.31 0.72
CA THR A 160 4.08 -4.53 1.37
C THR A 160 3.73 -5.12 2.73
N ILE A 161 3.47 -6.44 2.80
CA ILE A 161 3.19 -7.12 4.08
C ILE A 161 4.36 -6.99 5.04
N LYS A 162 5.61 -7.19 4.57
CA LYS A 162 6.81 -7.04 5.41
C LYS A 162 6.94 -5.62 5.97
N LYS A 163 6.56 -4.58 5.21
CA LYS A 163 6.56 -3.20 5.72
C LYS A 163 5.56 -3.02 6.84
N MET A 164 4.33 -3.48 6.66
CA MET A 164 3.29 -3.40 7.68
C MET A 164 3.72 -4.15 8.95
N ASN A 165 4.23 -5.38 8.80
CA ASN A 165 4.74 -6.17 9.92
C ASN A 165 5.86 -5.45 10.68
N ARG A 166 6.85 -4.89 9.96
CA ARG A 166 7.92 -4.11 10.60
C ARG A 166 7.41 -2.86 11.29
N HIS A 167 6.39 -2.20 10.76
CA HIS A 167 5.80 -1.02 11.38
C HIS A 167 5.16 -1.37 12.74
N VAL A 168 4.35 -2.41 12.80
CA VAL A 168 3.72 -2.90 14.04
C VAL A 168 4.78 -3.35 15.06
N ILE A 169 5.78 -4.12 14.62
CA ILE A 169 6.86 -4.59 15.51
C ILE A 169 7.63 -3.40 16.09
N LYS A 170 7.95 -2.40 15.26
CA LYS A 170 8.66 -1.20 15.69
C LYS A 170 7.86 -0.43 16.74
N LEU A 171 6.58 -0.14 16.48
CA LEU A 171 5.72 0.56 17.43
C LEU A 171 5.56 -0.21 18.75
N GLY A 172 5.43 -1.54 18.68
CA GLY A 172 5.36 -2.38 19.88
C GLY A 172 6.64 -2.35 20.72
N GLY A 173 7.81 -2.34 20.07
CA GLY A 173 9.10 -2.17 20.76
C GLY A 173 9.25 -0.80 21.41
N GLU A 174 8.93 0.28 20.68
CA GLU A 174 9.00 1.65 21.19
C GLU A 174 8.05 1.84 22.39
N LEU A 175 6.85 1.26 22.35
CA LEU A 175 5.90 1.31 23.47
C LEU A 175 6.40 0.54 24.70
N ALA A 176 6.96 -0.65 24.51
CA ALA A 176 7.52 -1.44 25.61
C ALA A 176 8.66 -0.69 26.31
N GLU A 177 9.55 -0.05 25.53
CA GLU A 177 10.62 0.79 26.08
C GLU A 177 10.08 2.02 26.83
N ALA A 178 9.01 2.66 26.33
CA ALA A 178 8.39 3.80 26.99
C ALA A 178 7.75 3.40 28.34
N ARG A 179 7.01 2.28 28.38
CA ARG A 179 6.41 1.73 29.61
C ARG A 179 7.48 1.35 30.65
N GLU A 180 8.58 0.74 30.23
CA GLU A 180 9.67 0.39 31.15
C GLU A 180 10.34 1.63 31.76
N LYS A 181 10.57 2.68 30.96
CA LYS A 181 11.13 3.95 31.44
C LYS A 181 10.22 4.64 32.45
N LEU A 182 8.90 4.62 32.20
CA LEU A 182 7.92 5.18 33.11
C LEU A 182 7.89 4.41 34.45
N ALA A 183 7.80 3.08 34.40
CA ALA A 183 7.79 2.25 35.61
C ALA A 183 9.05 2.44 36.49
N ARG A 184 10.23 2.57 35.86
CA ARG A 184 11.49 2.87 36.58
C ARG A 184 11.50 4.27 37.21
N ALA A 185 10.86 5.25 36.58
CA ALA A 185 10.77 6.60 37.12
C ALA A 185 9.86 6.64 38.37
N GLU A 186 8.73 5.95 38.32
CA GLU A 186 7.79 5.83 39.45
C GLU A 186 8.40 5.09 40.64
N SER A 187 9.16 4.02 40.40
CA SER A 187 9.88 3.30 41.47
C SER A 187 10.97 4.16 42.10
N SER A 188 11.65 5.02 41.32
CA SER A 188 12.70 5.90 41.86
C SER A 188 12.16 7.07 42.67
N GLU A 189 10.95 7.55 42.38
CA GLU A 189 10.27 8.59 43.18
C GLU A 189 9.72 8.05 44.50
N SER A 190 9.38 6.76 44.56
CA SER A 190 8.87 6.11 45.77
C SER A 190 9.98 5.64 46.73
N GLU A 191 11.23 5.50 46.28
CA GLU A 191 12.39 5.19 47.13
C GLU A 191 13.15 6.42 47.65
N SER A 192 12.88 7.63 47.13
CA SER A 192 13.56 8.87 47.53
C SER A 192 12.71 9.73 48.47
N GLU A 193 12.53 9.27 49.72
CA GLU A 193 12.03 10.11 50.83
C GLU A 193 13.14 10.89 51.57
N ASP A 194 14.42 10.74 51.20
CA ASP A 194 15.54 11.50 51.79
C ASP A 194 15.87 12.77 50.98
N GLU A 195 15.61 13.94 51.58
CA GLU A 195 15.53 15.27 50.97
C GLU A 195 16.82 15.85 50.33
N ASP A 196 17.99 15.20 50.36
CA ASP A 196 19.27 15.92 50.13
C ASP A 196 20.02 15.58 48.82
N SER A 197 19.39 14.88 47.85
CA SER A 197 20.07 14.44 46.62
C SER A 197 19.52 15.02 45.31
N LYS A 198 18.95 16.23 45.32
CA LYS A 198 18.32 16.89 44.15
C LYS A 198 19.27 17.49 43.09
N LYS A 199 20.53 17.07 42.98
CA LYS A 199 21.46 17.62 41.98
C LYS A 199 22.30 16.55 41.29
N LYS A 200 21.67 15.87 40.32
CA LYS A 200 22.20 15.56 38.97
C LYS A 200 21.43 14.37 38.40
N GLN A 201 20.36 14.63 37.68
CA GLN A 201 19.93 13.70 36.64
C GLN A 201 19.51 14.51 35.42
N SER A 202 20.27 14.29 34.34
CA SER A 202 20.18 14.96 33.05
C SER A 202 18.81 14.74 32.42
N ASP A 203 18.16 15.82 31.98
CA ASP A 203 17.60 16.11 30.64
C ASP A 203 17.11 14.95 29.72
N ASN A 204 16.79 13.78 30.24
CA ASN A 204 15.93 12.83 29.54
C ASN A 204 14.51 13.11 30.00
N GLU A 205 13.74 13.77 29.13
CA GLU A 205 12.28 13.89 29.21
C GLU A 205 11.70 12.55 29.68
N LYS A 206 11.18 12.51 30.91
CA LYS A 206 10.42 11.37 31.41
C LYS A 206 9.23 11.17 30.46
N PRO A 207 9.00 9.97 29.90
CA PRO A 207 7.79 9.72 29.14
C PRO A 207 6.59 9.99 30.05
N THR A 208 5.68 10.88 29.67
CA THR A 208 4.44 11.10 30.43
C THR A 208 3.47 9.96 30.18
N GLU A 209 2.53 9.72 31.12
CA GLU A 209 1.45 8.74 30.93
C GLU A 209 0.67 9.02 29.63
N GLU A 210 0.38 10.30 29.34
CA GLU A 210 -0.25 10.73 28.09
C GLU A 210 0.57 10.36 26.84
N TYR A 211 1.90 10.39 26.93
CA TYR A 211 2.76 9.97 25.81
C TYR A 211 2.68 8.47 25.57
N VAL A 212 2.63 7.66 26.64
CA VAL A 212 2.46 6.21 26.56
C VAL A 212 1.08 5.87 25.98
N GLU A 213 0.02 6.51 26.45
CA GLU A 213 -1.35 6.34 25.92
C GLU A 213 -1.42 6.63 24.41
N ARG A 214 -0.86 7.76 23.95
CA ARG A 214 -0.79 8.08 22.51
C ARG A 214 0.01 7.06 21.69
N MET A 215 1.00 6.40 22.28
CA MET A 215 1.76 5.33 21.61
C MET A 215 0.95 4.03 21.54
N GLU A 216 0.15 3.75 22.56
CA GLU A 216 -0.80 2.63 22.59
C GLU A 216 -1.84 2.78 21.48
N GLU A 217 -2.48 3.94 21.38
CA GLU A 217 -3.46 4.24 20.31
C GLU A 217 -2.86 4.02 18.92
N LYS A 218 -1.61 4.49 18.70
CA LYS A 218 -0.90 4.29 17.42
C LYS A 218 -0.61 2.83 17.14
N LEU A 219 -0.23 2.06 18.15
CA LEU A 219 0.02 0.64 18.00
C LEU A 219 -1.27 -0.12 17.67
N GLU A 220 -2.37 0.19 18.35
CA GLU A 220 -3.67 -0.41 18.09
C GLU A 220 -4.15 -0.10 16.68
N ALA A 221 -4.03 1.15 16.22
CA ALA A 221 -4.34 1.53 14.85
C ALA A 221 -3.49 0.74 13.84
N ALA A 222 -2.17 0.65 14.06
CA ALA A 222 -1.29 -0.11 13.17
C ALA A 222 -1.59 -1.62 13.16
N GLN A 223 -1.99 -2.19 14.30
CA GLN A 223 -2.44 -3.59 14.39
C GLN A 223 -3.76 -3.82 13.67
N ALA A 224 -4.70 -2.86 13.74
CA ALA A 224 -5.93 -2.89 12.99
C ALA A 224 -5.66 -2.83 11.48
N ASP A 225 -4.76 -1.95 11.04
CA ASP A 225 -4.34 -1.86 9.63
C ASP A 225 -3.65 -3.14 9.15
N GLN A 226 -2.80 -3.75 9.98
CA GLN A 226 -2.17 -5.04 9.68
C GLN A 226 -3.21 -6.15 9.53
N LYS A 227 -4.17 -6.24 10.45
CA LYS A 227 -5.27 -7.19 10.39
C LYS A 227 -6.09 -6.99 9.12
N ASN A 228 -6.47 -5.75 8.83
CA ASN A 228 -7.25 -5.38 7.65
C ASN A 228 -6.51 -5.71 6.35
N LEU A 229 -5.19 -5.49 6.30
CA LEU A 229 -4.36 -5.87 5.16
C LEU A 229 -4.44 -7.38 4.87
N PHE A 230 -4.30 -8.22 5.90
CA PHE A 230 -4.45 -9.67 5.72
C PHE A 230 -5.86 -10.05 5.29
N LEU A 231 -6.90 -9.45 5.89
CA LEU A 231 -8.29 -9.69 5.49
C LEU A 231 -8.53 -9.36 4.02
N ILE A 232 -8.06 -8.21 3.54
CA ILE A 232 -8.16 -7.81 2.13
C ILE A 232 -7.46 -8.84 1.24
N ILE A 233 -6.21 -9.22 1.58
CA ILE A 233 -5.43 -10.17 0.76
C ILE A 233 -6.15 -11.52 0.66
N PHE A 234 -6.58 -12.08 1.80
CA PHE A 234 -7.26 -13.38 1.82
C PHE A 234 -8.63 -13.33 1.14
N GLN A 235 -9.41 -12.26 1.36
CA GLN A 235 -10.68 -12.07 0.68
C GLN A 235 -10.50 -11.99 -0.84
N ARG A 236 -9.48 -11.28 -1.33
CA ARG A 236 -9.18 -11.19 -2.76
C ARG A 236 -8.77 -12.54 -3.34
N PHE A 237 -7.93 -13.31 -2.63
CA PHE A 237 -7.60 -14.68 -3.04
C PHE A 237 -8.83 -15.58 -3.12
N ILE A 238 -9.67 -15.59 -2.07
CA ILE A 238 -10.91 -16.37 -2.04
C ILE A 238 -11.79 -15.99 -3.22
N MET A 239 -11.99 -14.70 -3.46
CA MET A 239 -12.84 -14.20 -4.54
C MET A 239 -12.37 -14.72 -5.92
N ILE A 240 -11.10 -14.55 -6.26
CA ILE A 240 -10.60 -14.95 -7.60
C ILE A 240 -10.50 -16.47 -7.76
N LEU A 241 -10.17 -17.21 -6.69
CA LEU A 241 -10.10 -18.66 -6.73
C LEU A 241 -11.50 -19.26 -6.87
N SER A 242 -12.47 -18.76 -6.09
CA SER A 242 -13.88 -19.17 -6.20
C SER A 242 -14.46 -18.84 -7.57
N GLU A 243 -14.18 -17.64 -8.12
CA GLU A 243 -14.61 -17.26 -9.47
C GLU A 243 -14.08 -18.25 -10.53
N HIS A 244 -12.80 -18.62 -10.43
CA HIS A 244 -12.20 -19.60 -11.33
C HIS A 244 -12.80 -21.01 -11.19
N LEU A 245 -12.99 -21.49 -9.96
CA LEU A 245 -13.57 -22.81 -9.69
C LEU A 245 -15.00 -22.91 -10.22
N VAL A 246 -15.84 -21.90 -9.92
CA VAL A 246 -17.23 -21.83 -10.41
C VAL A 246 -17.27 -21.77 -11.94
N ARG A 247 -16.37 -21.00 -12.56
CA ARG A 247 -16.29 -20.89 -14.02
C ARG A 247 -15.89 -22.22 -14.66
N CYS A 248 -14.91 -22.92 -14.10
CA CYS A 248 -14.48 -24.23 -14.60
C CYS A 248 -15.60 -25.27 -14.47
N ASP A 249 -16.31 -25.31 -13.35
CA ASP A 249 -17.46 -26.19 -13.15
C ASP A 249 -18.58 -25.90 -14.16
N THR A 250 -18.95 -24.62 -14.32
CA THR A 250 -19.98 -24.16 -15.27
C THR A 250 -19.62 -24.53 -16.72
N ASP A 251 -18.35 -24.38 -17.10
CA ASP A 251 -17.87 -24.67 -18.45
C ASP A 251 -17.55 -26.16 -18.68
N GLY A 252 -17.66 -27.02 -17.65
CA GLY A 252 -17.29 -28.43 -17.72
C GLY A 252 -15.80 -28.66 -18.00
N ARG A 253 -14.93 -27.75 -17.53
CA ARG A 253 -13.48 -27.77 -17.76
C ARG A 253 -12.73 -28.11 -16.48
N ASP A 254 -11.57 -28.75 -16.63
CA ASP A 254 -10.68 -28.99 -15.50
C ASP A 254 -10.23 -27.68 -14.86
N TYR A 255 -10.44 -27.55 -13.55
CA TYR A 255 -10.02 -26.38 -12.79
C TYR A 255 -8.50 -26.33 -12.60
N ASN A 256 -7.80 -27.46 -12.70
CA ASN A 256 -6.39 -27.63 -12.33
C ASN A 256 -5.40 -27.06 -13.36
N THR A 257 -5.66 -25.82 -13.77
CA THR A 257 -4.89 -25.05 -14.74
C THR A 257 -3.57 -24.56 -14.15
N HIS A 258 -2.66 -24.11 -15.02
CA HIS A 258 -1.43 -23.44 -14.58
C HIS A 258 -1.71 -22.21 -13.72
N TRP A 259 -2.71 -21.41 -14.10
CA TRP A 259 -3.12 -20.23 -13.33
C TRP A 259 -3.61 -20.63 -11.94
N TYR A 260 -4.45 -21.67 -11.83
CA TYR A 260 -4.95 -22.15 -10.54
C TYR A 260 -3.82 -22.62 -9.63
N LYS A 261 -2.93 -23.51 -10.11
CA LYS A 261 -1.78 -24.02 -9.36
C LYS A 261 -0.88 -22.89 -8.86
N TRP A 262 -0.67 -21.89 -9.71
CA TRP A 262 0.08 -20.70 -9.35
C TRP A 262 -0.63 -19.91 -8.24
N THR A 263 -1.89 -19.57 -8.42
CA THR A 263 -2.67 -18.73 -7.49
C THR A 263 -2.85 -19.40 -6.13
N ILE A 264 -3.20 -20.69 -6.09
CA ILE A 264 -3.34 -21.45 -4.84
C ILE A 264 -1.99 -21.59 -4.13
N GLY A 265 -0.90 -21.78 -4.87
CA GLY A 265 0.45 -21.78 -4.32
C GLY A 265 0.87 -20.44 -3.74
N ARG A 266 0.39 -19.31 -4.31
CA ARG A 266 0.62 -17.97 -3.76
C ARG A 266 -0.18 -17.69 -2.49
N LEU A 267 -1.41 -18.19 -2.41
CA LEU A 267 -2.18 -18.19 -1.16
C LEU A 267 -1.41 -18.94 -0.06
N GLN A 268 -0.97 -20.16 -0.36
CA GLN A 268 -0.16 -20.96 0.56
C GLN A 268 1.13 -20.24 0.97
N GLN A 269 1.81 -19.58 0.04
CA GLN A 269 3.01 -18.81 0.32
C GLN A 269 2.77 -17.67 1.32
N VAL A 270 1.62 -16.98 1.26
CA VAL A 270 1.29 -15.91 2.22
C VAL A 270 1.17 -16.49 3.63
N PHE A 271 0.48 -17.63 3.80
CA PHE A 271 0.40 -18.32 5.08
C PHE A 271 1.78 -18.73 5.62
N LEU A 272 2.62 -19.35 4.79
CA LEU A 272 3.92 -19.84 5.21
C LEU A 272 4.92 -18.71 5.51
N ALA A 273 4.96 -17.68 4.66
CA ALA A 273 5.95 -16.61 4.79
C ALA A 273 5.67 -15.65 5.96
N HIS A 274 4.41 -15.56 6.40
CA HIS A 274 3.96 -14.62 7.43
C HIS A 274 3.20 -15.32 8.56
N HIS A 275 3.53 -16.59 8.81
CA HIS A 275 2.78 -17.46 9.72
C HIS A 275 2.61 -16.86 11.12
N GLU A 276 3.63 -16.19 11.66
CA GLU A 276 3.58 -15.61 13.01
C GLU A 276 2.52 -14.51 13.13
N GLN A 277 2.38 -13.68 12.10
CA GLN A 277 1.43 -12.58 12.10
C GLN A 277 0.03 -13.09 11.76
N VAL A 278 -0.09 -13.97 10.75
CA VAL A 278 -1.37 -14.56 10.36
C VAL A 278 -1.98 -15.36 11.52
N GLN A 279 -1.16 -16.06 12.30
CA GLN A 279 -1.63 -16.85 13.45
C GLN A 279 -2.39 -16.02 14.48
N LYS A 280 -1.99 -14.76 14.69
CA LYS A 280 -2.67 -13.85 15.63
C LYS A 280 -4.12 -13.56 15.23
N TYR A 281 -4.43 -13.74 13.94
CA TYR A 281 -5.74 -13.45 13.37
C TYR A 281 -6.49 -14.71 12.94
N SER A 282 -5.95 -15.92 13.18
CA SER A 282 -6.55 -17.19 12.72
C SER A 282 -8.02 -17.35 13.10
N SER A 283 -8.40 -17.01 14.33
CA SER A 283 -9.81 -17.10 14.75
C SER A 283 -10.73 -16.17 13.95
N THR A 284 -10.28 -14.93 13.65
CA THR A 284 -11.06 -14.03 12.79
C THR A 284 -11.13 -14.56 11.36
N LEU A 285 -10.02 -15.10 10.83
CA LEU A 285 -9.96 -15.65 9.49
C LEU A 285 -10.89 -16.86 9.33
N GLU A 286 -10.89 -17.77 10.30
CA GLU A 286 -11.79 -18.94 10.35
C GLU A 286 -13.27 -18.52 10.42
N THR A 287 -13.59 -17.50 11.23
CA THR A 287 -14.97 -17.06 11.43
C THR A 287 -15.53 -16.27 10.25
N LEU A 288 -14.70 -15.46 9.58
CA LEU A 288 -15.17 -14.49 8.58
C LEU A 288 -14.87 -14.86 7.12
N LEU A 289 -13.77 -15.59 6.86
CA LEU A 289 -13.28 -15.82 5.51
C LEU A 289 -13.19 -17.30 5.13
N PHE A 290 -12.63 -18.12 6.00
CA PHE A 290 -12.40 -19.56 5.77
C PHE A 290 -13.44 -20.39 6.52
N THR A 291 -14.71 -20.11 6.24
CA THR A 291 -15.85 -20.82 6.84
C THR A 291 -16.07 -22.19 6.18
N GLN A 292 -16.94 -23.01 6.77
CA GLN A 292 -17.27 -24.34 6.23
C GLN A 292 -17.97 -24.30 4.87
N ASP A 293 -18.55 -23.16 4.49
CA ASP A 293 -19.22 -22.96 3.20
C ASP A 293 -18.23 -22.61 2.07
N LEU A 294 -16.96 -22.35 2.39
CA LEU A 294 -15.93 -22.09 1.40
C LEU A 294 -15.59 -23.37 0.63
N ASP A 295 -15.26 -23.22 -0.66
CA ASP A 295 -14.84 -24.34 -1.50
C ASP A 295 -13.72 -25.17 -0.82
N PRO A 296 -13.86 -26.51 -0.76
CA PRO A 296 -12.92 -27.37 -0.05
C PRO A 296 -11.47 -27.19 -0.47
N HIS A 297 -11.19 -26.91 -1.74
CA HIS A 297 -9.82 -26.76 -2.23
C HIS A 297 -9.13 -25.50 -1.69
N ILE A 298 -9.90 -24.44 -1.44
CA ILE A 298 -9.37 -23.20 -0.86
C ILE A 298 -9.27 -23.38 0.66
N LEU A 299 -10.30 -23.95 1.29
CA LEU A 299 -10.36 -24.19 2.72
C LEU A 299 -9.23 -25.12 3.19
N GLU A 300 -8.86 -26.13 2.39
CA GLU A 300 -7.77 -27.06 2.69
C GLU A 300 -6.44 -26.32 2.94
N VAL A 301 -6.12 -25.27 2.18
CA VAL A 301 -4.90 -24.49 2.37
C VAL A 301 -4.84 -23.85 3.77
N PHE A 302 -5.97 -23.34 4.24
CA PHE A 302 -6.07 -22.77 5.59
C PHE A 302 -5.99 -23.86 6.66
N GLN A 303 -6.65 -25.01 6.46
CA GLN A 303 -6.58 -26.15 7.39
C GLN A 303 -5.14 -26.70 7.50
N GLN A 304 -4.44 -26.84 6.38
CA GLN A 304 -3.02 -27.21 6.35
C GLN A 304 -2.19 -26.22 7.17
N PHE A 305 -2.42 -24.91 7.00
CA PHE A 305 -1.74 -23.89 7.79
C PHE A 305 -2.00 -24.04 9.31
N VAL A 306 -3.26 -24.22 9.71
CA VAL A 306 -3.63 -24.42 11.13
C VAL A 306 -2.99 -25.70 11.68
N SER A 307 -2.89 -26.76 10.88
CA SER A 307 -2.28 -28.03 11.29
C SER A 307 -0.78 -27.95 11.58
N LEU A 308 -0.06 -26.93 11.10
CA LEU A 308 1.37 -26.76 11.40
C LEU A 308 1.66 -26.49 12.89
N ARG A 309 0.61 -26.25 13.70
CA ARG A 309 0.70 -26.00 15.14
C ARG A 309 -0.27 -26.83 15.98
N ALA A 310 -1.03 -27.75 15.36
CA ALA A 310 -1.85 -28.73 16.06
C ALA A 310 -0.97 -29.89 16.54
#